data_AF-R5N5G3-F1
#
_entry.id   AF-R5N5G3-F1
#
_cell.length_a   1.000
_cell.length_b   1.000
_cell.length_c   1.000
_cell.angle_alpha   90.00
_cell.angle_beta   90.00
_cell.angle_gamma   90.00
#
_symmetry.space_group_name_H-M   'P 1'
#
loop_
_entity.id
_entity.type
_entity.pdbx_description
1 polymer ?
#
loop_
_entity_poly.entity_id
_entity_poly.type
_entity_poly.pdbx_seq_one_letter_code
_entity_poly.pdbx_strand_id
1 'polypeptide(L)'
;MAGSHDLIRFYNLDLQNTSSANDYIVNFNVEGNVGEILIDNCNISKTRGVVRVQSDGAKGSIGSINIDNCVLTDIGSYGVLQTKVSGFTLNSVHLSNSTVNTLSAGGVLVTQQDNVNISIEACTFYNCVAGSKSFIDINKMSNVTVDVKNTIIGQFYGYTGESTIKATSVKGIATTTNVFTTTDCPYNSGYEWGEILNVSSTELFVNPAEGDFHIQSASQSSVAGAGDPRWNE
;
A
#
# COMPACT_ATOMS: atom_id res chain seq x y z
N MET A 1 -6.77 2.74 -20.27
CA MET A 1 -7.45 4.03 -20.47
C MET A 1 -6.65 4.84 -21.49
N ALA A 2 -7.30 5.46 -22.48
CA ALA A 2 -6.66 6.29 -23.51
C ALA A 2 -6.86 7.79 -23.28
N GLY A 3 -5.97 8.61 -23.86
CA GLY A 3 -6.11 10.06 -23.93
C GLY A 3 -5.50 10.80 -22.75
N SER A 4 -5.63 12.13 -22.77
CA SER A 4 -5.14 13.01 -21.70
C SER A 4 -6.31 13.48 -20.84
N HIS A 5 -6.21 13.31 -19.53
CA HIS A 5 -7.21 13.74 -18.54
C HIS A 5 -6.52 14.55 -17.44
N ASP A 6 -7.10 15.66 -17.01
CA ASP A 6 -6.52 16.40 -15.87
C ASP A 6 -6.72 15.64 -14.56
N LEU A 7 -7.91 15.04 -14.38
CA LEU A 7 -8.31 14.35 -13.16
C LEU A 7 -9.16 13.11 -13.48
N ILE A 8 -8.88 12.02 -12.78
CA ILE A 8 -9.78 10.87 -12.63
C ILE A 8 -10.12 10.77 -11.15
N ARG A 9 -11.41 10.87 -10.80
CA ARG A 9 -11.85 10.83 -9.40
C ARG A 9 -12.82 9.69 -9.14
N PHE A 10 -12.54 8.93 -8.08
CA PHE A 10 -13.46 8.01 -7.43
C PHE A 10 -13.74 8.57 -6.03
N TYR A 11 -15.00 8.82 -5.71
CA TYR A 11 -15.37 9.47 -4.45
C TYR A 11 -16.62 8.84 -3.83
N ASN A 12 -16.54 8.42 -2.57
CA ASN A 12 -17.66 7.85 -1.82
C ASN A 12 -18.30 6.65 -2.52
N LEU A 13 -17.47 5.71 -2.99
CA LEU A 13 -17.91 4.53 -3.74
C LEU A 13 -17.57 3.23 -3.01
N ASP A 14 -18.41 2.24 -3.21
CA ASP A 14 -18.08 0.83 -2.96
C ASP A 14 -17.81 0.16 -4.32
N LEU A 15 -16.53 -0.12 -4.58
CA LEU A 15 -16.01 -0.67 -5.82
C LEU A 15 -15.62 -2.13 -5.60
N GLN A 16 -16.50 -3.03 -5.99
CA GLN A 16 -16.28 -4.47 -5.86
C GLN A 16 -16.19 -5.13 -7.24
N ASN A 17 -15.05 -5.73 -7.53
CA ASN A 17 -14.90 -6.64 -8.66
C ASN A 17 -15.28 -8.08 -8.24
N THR A 18 -15.21 -9.03 -9.17
CA THR A 18 -15.71 -10.39 -8.91
C THR A 18 -14.72 -11.26 -8.13
N SER A 19 -13.42 -11.01 -8.26
CA SER A 19 -12.37 -11.73 -7.52
C SER A 19 -11.03 -10.99 -7.55
N SER A 20 -10.21 -11.20 -6.52
CA SER A 20 -8.82 -10.72 -6.49
C SER A 20 -7.89 -11.40 -7.52
N ALA A 21 -8.39 -12.35 -8.32
CA ALA A 21 -7.63 -12.94 -9.42
C ALA A 21 -7.74 -12.15 -10.73
N ASN A 22 -8.74 -11.27 -10.87
CA ASN A 22 -9.06 -10.55 -12.11
C ASN A 22 -9.36 -9.06 -11.87
N ASP A 23 -9.43 -8.31 -12.97
CA ASP A 23 -9.89 -6.91 -12.99
C ASP A 23 -9.02 -5.90 -12.23
N TYR A 24 -9.32 -4.62 -12.46
CA TYR A 24 -8.59 -3.47 -11.93
C TYR A 24 -9.54 -2.29 -11.76
N ILE A 25 -9.28 -1.39 -10.80
CA ILE A 25 -10.02 -0.12 -10.71
C ILE A 25 -9.58 0.83 -11.82
N VAL A 26 -8.26 0.98 -12.00
CA VAL A 26 -7.65 1.75 -13.08
C VAL A 26 -6.61 0.89 -13.79
N ASN A 27 -6.74 0.77 -15.12
CA ASN A 27 -5.85 -0.03 -15.95
C ASN A 27 -5.42 0.74 -17.21
N PHE A 28 -4.15 1.14 -17.26
CA PHE A 28 -3.53 1.76 -18.44
C PHE A 28 -2.99 0.69 -19.37
N ASN A 29 -3.81 0.29 -20.33
CA ASN A 29 -3.51 -0.67 -21.40
C ASN A 29 -3.30 -0.01 -22.77
N VAL A 30 -3.17 1.30 -22.80
CA VAL A 30 -2.91 2.15 -23.97
C VAL A 30 -2.31 3.46 -23.46
N GLU A 31 -1.60 4.20 -24.32
CA GLU A 31 -0.97 5.47 -23.96
C GLU A 31 -2.00 6.51 -23.51
N GLY A 32 -1.68 7.23 -22.43
CA GLY A 32 -2.51 8.29 -21.89
C GLY A 32 -1.78 9.08 -20.80
N ASN A 33 -2.20 10.32 -20.58
CA ASN A 33 -1.61 11.21 -19.58
C ASN A 33 -2.69 11.60 -18.57
N VAL A 34 -2.38 11.51 -17.28
CA VAL A 34 -3.31 11.90 -16.24
C VAL A 34 -2.63 12.85 -15.27
N GLY A 35 -3.21 14.01 -15.01
CA GLY A 35 -2.69 14.92 -13.99
C GLY A 35 -2.76 14.29 -12.60
N GLU A 36 -3.95 13.83 -12.21
CA GLU A 36 -4.22 13.24 -10.91
C GLU A 36 -5.20 12.05 -11.00
N ILE A 37 -4.91 10.99 -10.25
CA ILE A 37 -5.88 9.97 -9.87
C ILE A 37 -6.21 10.18 -8.39
N LEU A 38 -7.45 10.55 -8.09
CA LEU A 38 -7.95 10.74 -6.74
C LEU A 38 -8.95 9.64 -6.38
N ILE A 39 -8.64 8.87 -5.34
CA ILE A 39 -9.50 7.84 -4.78
C ILE A 39 -9.75 8.22 -3.32
N ASP A 40 -10.96 8.67 -3.02
CA ASP A 40 -11.26 9.34 -1.75
C ASP A 40 -12.55 8.77 -1.15
N ASN A 41 -12.51 8.36 0.12
CA ASN A 41 -13.64 7.80 0.84
C ASN A 41 -14.25 6.57 0.15
N CYS A 42 -13.41 5.66 -0.34
CA CYS A 42 -13.87 4.49 -1.09
C CYS A 42 -13.61 3.17 -0.34
N ASN A 43 -14.53 2.22 -0.51
CA ASN A 43 -14.29 0.82 -0.23
C ASN A 43 -13.94 0.12 -1.55
N ILE A 44 -12.80 -0.55 -1.62
CA ILE A 44 -12.35 -1.27 -2.82
C ILE A 44 -12.11 -2.71 -2.45
N SER A 45 -12.75 -3.63 -3.17
CA SER A 45 -12.62 -5.05 -2.86
C SER A 45 -12.58 -5.98 -4.07
N LYS A 46 -12.00 -7.17 -3.86
CA LYS A 46 -12.01 -8.29 -4.80
C LYS A 46 -11.49 -7.91 -6.19
N THR A 47 -10.37 -7.19 -6.23
CA THR A 47 -9.76 -6.71 -7.48
C THR A 47 -8.29 -7.14 -7.55
N ARG A 48 -7.79 -7.48 -8.74
CA ARG A 48 -6.41 -7.93 -8.89
C ARG A 48 -5.39 -6.84 -8.61
N GLY A 49 -5.75 -5.59 -8.87
CA GLY A 49 -5.00 -4.41 -8.45
C GLY A 49 -5.85 -3.15 -8.49
N VAL A 50 -5.41 -2.10 -7.81
CA VAL A 50 -6.13 -0.82 -7.80
C VAL A 50 -5.70 0.03 -8.99
N VAL A 51 -4.43 0.41 -9.08
CA VAL A 51 -3.87 1.14 -10.23
C VAL A 51 -2.78 0.30 -10.91
N ARG A 52 -2.98 -0.04 -12.18
CA ARG A 52 -2.01 -0.76 -13.01
C ARG A 52 -1.68 0.00 -14.28
N VAL A 53 -0.39 0.01 -14.63
CA VAL A 53 0.11 0.40 -15.95
C VAL A 53 0.71 -0.82 -16.65
N GLN A 54 0.31 -1.05 -17.90
CA GLN A 54 0.81 -2.11 -18.76
C GLN A 54 1.82 -1.58 -19.78
N SER A 55 2.51 -2.49 -20.48
CA SER A 55 3.45 -2.15 -21.55
C SER A 55 2.85 -1.23 -22.62
N ASP A 56 1.56 -1.40 -22.93
CA ASP A 56 0.88 -0.55 -23.93
C ASP A 56 0.56 0.86 -23.39
N GLY A 57 0.54 1.04 -22.07
CA GLY A 57 0.45 2.35 -21.41
C GLY A 57 1.82 2.98 -21.10
N ALA A 58 2.91 2.32 -21.49
CA ALA A 58 4.27 2.66 -21.07
C ALA A 58 4.71 4.08 -21.45
N LYS A 59 4.17 4.70 -22.49
CA LYS A 59 4.56 6.07 -22.91
C LYS A 59 3.73 7.18 -22.28
N GLY A 60 2.83 6.82 -21.38
CA GLY A 60 1.97 7.75 -20.67
C GLY A 60 2.62 8.37 -19.44
N SER A 61 1.80 9.14 -18.72
CA SER A 61 2.18 9.70 -17.42
C SER A 61 1.01 9.73 -16.45
N ILE A 62 1.32 9.66 -15.16
CA ILE A 62 0.45 10.08 -14.07
C ILE A 62 1.23 11.11 -13.24
N GLY A 63 0.68 12.31 -13.05
CA GLY A 63 1.27 13.29 -12.15
C GLY A 63 1.25 12.76 -10.72
N SER A 64 0.06 12.60 -10.14
CA SER A 64 -0.11 12.11 -8.77
C SER A 64 -1.20 11.04 -8.65
N ILE A 65 -1.02 10.15 -7.67
CA ILE A 65 -2.03 9.21 -7.21
C ILE A 65 -2.29 9.52 -5.74
N ASN A 66 -3.51 9.93 -5.40
CA ASN A 66 -3.93 10.26 -4.05
C ASN A 66 -5.03 9.27 -3.63
N ILE A 67 -4.74 8.44 -2.63
CA ILE A 67 -5.69 7.48 -2.04
C ILE A 67 -5.88 7.88 -0.59
N ASP A 68 -7.05 8.40 -0.25
CA ASP A 68 -7.35 8.94 1.07
C ASP A 68 -8.65 8.38 1.65
N ASN A 69 -8.66 8.13 2.96
CA ASN A 69 -9.85 7.67 3.69
C ASN A 69 -10.49 6.41 3.08
N CYS A 70 -9.69 5.44 2.64
CA CYS A 70 -10.18 4.26 1.93
C CYS A 70 -10.00 2.96 2.74
N VAL A 71 -10.83 1.96 2.43
CA VAL A 71 -10.63 0.57 2.85
C VAL A 71 -10.40 -0.29 1.61
N LEU A 72 -9.21 -0.87 1.49
CA LEU A 72 -8.80 -1.73 0.38
C LEU A 72 -8.66 -3.17 0.89
N THR A 73 -9.58 -4.04 0.49
CA THR A 73 -9.68 -5.41 1.02
C THR A 73 -9.60 -6.44 -0.12
N ASP A 74 -8.91 -7.57 0.10
CA ASP A 74 -8.83 -8.66 -0.90
C ASP A 74 -8.31 -8.14 -2.24
N ILE A 75 -7.08 -7.63 -2.20
CA ILE A 75 -6.37 -7.11 -3.36
C ILE A 75 -5.38 -8.17 -3.86
N GLY A 76 -5.42 -8.41 -5.17
CA GLY A 76 -4.65 -9.48 -5.80
C GLY A 76 -3.21 -9.12 -6.14
N SER A 77 -2.68 -9.87 -7.12
CA SER A 77 -1.26 -9.92 -7.45
C SER A 77 -0.61 -8.62 -7.91
N TYR A 78 -1.38 -7.56 -8.18
CA TYR A 78 -0.87 -6.25 -8.61
C TYR A 78 -0.92 -5.17 -7.52
N GLY A 79 -1.38 -5.51 -6.31
CA GLY A 79 -1.35 -4.62 -5.16
C GLY A 79 -2.16 -3.33 -5.36
N VAL A 80 -1.84 -2.31 -4.57
CA VAL A 80 -2.47 -0.99 -4.69
C VAL A 80 -1.92 -0.27 -5.92
N LEU A 81 -0.62 -0.38 -6.17
CA LEU A 81 0.03 0.23 -7.33
C LEU A 81 0.97 -0.75 -8.03
N GLN A 82 0.82 -0.86 -9.35
CA GLN A 82 1.80 -1.49 -10.23
C GLN A 82 2.12 -0.59 -11.43
N THR A 83 3.28 0.06 -11.38
CA THR A 83 3.90 0.80 -12.49
C THR A 83 5.27 0.21 -12.84
N LYS A 84 5.39 -1.12 -12.81
CA LYS A 84 6.61 -1.83 -13.22
C LYS A 84 6.68 -1.96 -14.74
N VAL A 85 6.92 -0.84 -15.40
CA VAL A 85 7.06 -0.73 -16.86
C VAL A 85 8.08 0.34 -17.20
N SER A 86 8.84 0.17 -18.26
CA SER A 86 9.83 1.17 -18.70
C SER A 86 9.19 2.24 -19.59
N GLY A 87 9.58 3.50 -19.41
CA GLY A 87 9.17 4.63 -20.26
C GLY A 87 8.01 5.46 -19.73
N PHE A 88 7.37 5.02 -18.63
CA PHE A 88 6.25 5.71 -18.02
C PHE A 88 6.76 6.85 -17.14
N THR A 89 5.92 7.82 -16.81
CA THR A 89 6.26 8.85 -15.83
C THR A 89 5.26 8.84 -14.69
N LEU A 90 5.75 8.78 -13.46
CA LEU A 90 4.96 8.91 -12.24
C LEU A 90 5.68 9.91 -11.32
N ASN A 91 5.01 10.98 -10.86
CA ASN A 91 5.69 11.94 -9.98
C ASN A 91 5.46 11.63 -8.50
N SER A 92 4.22 11.30 -8.10
CA SER A 92 3.95 10.99 -6.69
C SER A 92 2.84 9.99 -6.43
N VAL A 93 2.92 9.36 -5.25
CA VAL A 93 1.92 8.45 -4.71
C VAL A 93 1.72 8.78 -3.24
N HIS A 94 0.49 9.07 -2.86
CA HIS A 94 0.08 9.40 -1.50
C HIS A 94 -1.02 8.43 -1.08
N LEU A 95 -0.77 7.67 -0.01
CA LEU A 95 -1.73 6.79 0.62
C LEU A 95 -1.93 7.27 2.07
N SER A 96 -3.12 7.78 2.38
CA SER A 96 -3.41 8.40 3.67
C SER A 96 -4.72 7.95 4.28
N ASN A 97 -4.81 7.97 5.63
CA ASN A 97 -6.04 7.71 6.39
C ASN A 97 -6.74 6.41 5.97
N SER A 98 -5.97 5.40 5.57
CA SER A 98 -6.51 4.26 4.83
C SER A 98 -6.10 2.93 5.45
N THR A 99 -6.95 1.93 5.25
CA THR A 99 -6.70 0.57 5.66
C THR A 99 -6.52 -0.31 4.43
N VAL A 100 -5.41 -1.04 4.36
CA VAL A 100 -5.21 -2.07 3.34
C VAL A 100 -5.10 -3.41 4.05
N ASN A 101 -6.01 -4.32 3.74
CA ASN A 101 -6.00 -5.64 4.35
C ASN A 101 -6.20 -6.76 3.32
N THR A 102 -5.55 -7.90 3.56
CA THR A 102 -5.59 -9.06 2.67
C THR A 102 -5.13 -8.68 1.26
N LEU A 103 -3.82 -8.44 1.12
CA LEU A 103 -3.20 -8.09 -0.15
C LEU A 103 -2.15 -9.15 -0.54
N SER A 104 -2.49 -9.95 -1.54
CA SER A 104 -1.73 -11.13 -1.99
C SER A 104 -0.74 -10.85 -3.11
N ALA A 105 0.01 -9.75 -3.00
CA ALA A 105 0.93 -9.26 -4.03
C ALA A 105 2.40 -9.35 -3.63
N GLY A 106 3.28 -9.13 -4.61
CA GLY A 106 4.71 -8.95 -4.38
C GLY A 106 5.10 -7.65 -3.67
N GLY A 107 4.16 -6.72 -3.50
CA GLY A 107 4.33 -5.46 -2.78
C GLY A 107 3.00 -4.71 -2.73
N VAL A 108 2.82 -3.83 -1.75
CA VAL A 108 1.66 -2.94 -1.70
C VAL A 108 1.78 -1.90 -2.82
N LEU A 109 2.97 -1.32 -2.96
CA LEU A 109 3.33 -0.36 -4.00
C LEU A 109 4.53 -0.87 -4.77
N VAL A 110 4.39 -1.01 -6.08
CA VAL A 110 5.47 -1.43 -6.99
C VAL A 110 5.61 -0.43 -8.11
N THR A 111 6.80 0.16 -8.23
CA THR A 111 7.13 1.14 -9.27
C THR A 111 8.49 0.87 -9.88
N GLN A 112 8.64 1.15 -11.17
CA GLN A 112 9.92 1.15 -11.88
C GLN A 112 10.18 2.52 -12.54
N GLN A 113 9.80 3.59 -11.83
CA GLN A 113 10.03 4.97 -12.27
C GLN A 113 11.07 5.67 -11.39
N ASP A 114 11.91 6.52 -11.99
CA ASP A 114 12.83 7.42 -11.29
C ASP A 114 12.09 8.68 -10.81
N ASN A 115 12.66 9.39 -9.83
CA ASN A 115 12.17 10.69 -9.34
C ASN A 115 10.74 10.66 -8.76
N VAL A 116 10.34 9.55 -8.15
CA VAL A 116 9.00 9.38 -7.55
C VAL A 116 9.02 9.76 -6.08
N ASN A 117 8.03 10.51 -5.61
CA ASN A 117 7.78 10.74 -4.19
C ASN A 117 6.66 9.82 -3.68
N ILE A 118 6.96 8.97 -2.71
CA ILE A 118 5.97 8.06 -2.10
C ILE A 118 5.76 8.46 -0.64
N SER A 119 4.51 8.72 -0.25
CA SER A 119 4.15 8.93 1.16
C SER A 119 3.04 7.99 1.61
N ILE A 120 3.22 7.42 2.80
CA ILE A 120 2.20 6.67 3.52
C ILE A 120 1.98 7.34 4.87
N GLU A 121 0.76 7.75 5.18
CA GLU A 121 0.45 8.49 6.41
C GLU A 121 -0.85 8.03 7.06
N ALA A 122 -0.86 7.83 8.38
CA ALA A 122 -2.08 7.49 9.10
C ALA A 122 -2.77 6.25 8.49
N CYS A 123 -2.02 5.18 8.25
CA CYS A 123 -2.52 3.98 7.59
C CYS A 123 -2.41 2.74 8.48
N THR A 124 -3.31 1.79 8.27
CA THR A 124 -3.26 0.46 8.89
C THR A 124 -3.14 -0.61 7.82
N PHE A 125 -2.15 -1.49 7.94
CA PHE A 125 -1.93 -2.60 7.03
C PHE A 125 -2.07 -3.93 7.77
N TYR A 126 -2.75 -4.90 7.17
CA TYR A 126 -2.83 -6.25 7.73
C TYR A 126 -2.86 -7.32 6.64
N ASN A 127 -2.17 -8.43 6.84
CA ASN A 127 -2.09 -9.53 5.90
C ASN A 127 -1.70 -9.07 4.48
N CYS A 128 -0.69 -8.19 4.40
CA CYS A 128 -0.24 -7.56 3.15
C CYS A 128 1.17 -8.02 2.77
N VAL A 129 1.43 -8.21 1.48
CA VAL A 129 2.76 -8.53 0.91
C VAL A 129 3.18 -9.97 1.16
N ALA A 130 3.48 -10.70 0.08
CA ALA A 130 3.97 -12.06 0.19
C ALA A 130 5.37 -12.12 0.83
N GLY A 131 5.65 -13.21 1.57
CA GLY A 131 6.97 -13.47 2.14
C GLY A 131 8.11 -13.39 1.12
N SER A 132 9.28 -12.98 1.58
CA SER A 132 10.50 -12.71 0.78
C SER A 132 10.42 -11.54 -0.21
N LYS A 133 9.36 -10.73 -0.14
CA LYS A 133 9.16 -9.59 -1.04
C LYS A 133 9.35 -8.25 -0.33
N SER A 134 9.18 -7.15 -1.06
CA SER A 134 9.31 -5.79 -0.54
C SER A 134 7.94 -5.16 -0.41
N PHE A 135 7.67 -4.49 0.71
CA PHE A 135 6.41 -3.81 0.94
C PHE A 135 6.21 -2.67 -0.06
N ILE A 136 7.26 -1.86 -0.22
CA ILE A 136 7.41 -0.92 -1.34
C ILE A 136 8.57 -1.41 -2.22
N ASP A 137 8.27 -1.85 -3.44
CA ASP A 137 9.26 -2.24 -4.42
C ASP A 137 9.48 -1.11 -5.43
N ILE A 138 10.51 -0.31 -5.21
CA ILE A 138 10.91 0.77 -6.10
C ILE A 138 11.77 0.26 -7.27
N ASN A 139 11.96 -1.05 -7.41
CA ASN A 139 12.78 -1.70 -8.44
C ASN A 139 14.20 -1.10 -8.58
N LYS A 140 14.74 -0.57 -7.47
CA LYS A 140 16.05 0.10 -7.39
C LYS A 140 16.20 1.33 -8.31
N MET A 141 15.10 2.01 -8.59
CA MET A 141 15.12 3.27 -9.33
C MET A 141 15.75 4.40 -8.51
N SER A 142 16.24 5.42 -9.22
CA SER A 142 16.99 6.54 -8.64
C SER A 142 16.07 7.68 -8.22
N ASN A 143 16.53 8.48 -7.26
CA ASN A 143 15.83 9.67 -6.76
C ASN A 143 14.38 9.41 -6.28
N VAL A 144 14.10 8.19 -5.82
CA VAL A 144 12.82 7.87 -5.19
C VAL A 144 12.89 8.23 -3.71
N THR A 145 11.89 8.96 -3.22
CA THR A 145 11.73 9.25 -1.79
C THR A 145 10.60 8.41 -1.21
N VAL A 146 10.77 7.96 0.03
CA VAL A 146 9.76 7.17 0.75
C VAL A 146 9.63 7.76 2.15
N ASP A 147 8.46 8.33 2.45
CA ASP A 147 8.12 8.87 3.77
C ASP A 147 6.96 8.07 4.36
N VAL A 148 7.12 7.54 5.57
CA VAL A 148 6.07 6.76 6.26
C VAL A 148 5.83 7.35 7.64
N LYS A 149 4.59 7.74 7.93
CA LYS A 149 4.23 8.42 9.18
C LYS A 149 2.98 7.84 9.81
N ASN A 150 2.91 7.83 11.15
CA ASN A 150 1.71 7.49 11.89
C ASN A 150 1.06 6.18 11.40
N THR A 151 1.84 5.15 11.12
CA THR A 151 1.36 3.97 10.37
C THR A 151 1.61 2.69 11.15
N ILE A 152 0.65 1.77 11.13
CA ILE A 152 0.76 0.45 11.75
C ILE A 152 0.80 -0.62 10.65
N ILE A 153 1.81 -1.48 10.71
CA ILE A 153 1.98 -2.63 9.81
C ILE A 153 1.81 -3.92 10.62
N GLY A 154 0.66 -4.53 10.47
CA GLY A 154 0.36 -5.87 10.95
C GLY A 154 1.04 -6.96 10.13
N GLN A 155 0.61 -8.20 10.36
CA GLN A 155 1.09 -9.42 9.72
C GLN A 155 1.28 -9.25 8.20
N PHE A 156 2.33 -9.82 7.63
CA PHE A 156 2.41 -9.90 6.17
C PHE A 156 1.55 -11.04 5.59
N TYR A 157 1.33 -11.03 4.27
CA TYR A 157 0.45 -11.99 3.61
C TYR A 157 0.97 -13.45 3.72
N GLY A 158 0.17 -14.30 4.36
CA GLY A 158 0.46 -15.73 4.50
C GLY A 158 1.65 -16.04 5.40
N TYR A 159 1.92 -15.23 6.43
CA TYR A 159 2.95 -15.52 7.41
C TYR A 159 2.71 -16.87 8.12
N THR A 160 3.77 -17.68 8.20
CA THR A 160 3.75 -19.00 8.85
C THR A 160 4.85 -19.16 9.92
N GLY A 161 5.56 -18.09 10.29
CA GLY A 161 6.63 -18.13 11.29
C GLY A 161 8.06 -18.06 10.74
N GLU A 162 8.29 -18.45 9.48
CA GLU A 162 9.65 -18.73 8.97
C GLU A 162 10.18 -17.71 7.95
N SER A 163 9.31 -16.92 7.34
CA SER A 163 9.68 -15.98 6.28
C SER A 163 9.67 -14.54 6.77
N THR A 164 10.38 -13.68 6.03
CA THR A 164 10.51 -12.25 6.31
C THR A 164 10.19 -11.44 5.06
N ILE A 165 9.93 -10.15 5.21
CA ILE A 165 9.79 -9.20 4.09
C ILE A 165 10.90 -8.15 4.12
N LYS A 166 10.84 -7.18 3.21
CA LYS A 166 11.64 -5.96 3.25
C LYS A 166 10.66 -4.78 3.33
N ALA A 167 10.93 -3.77 4.14
CA ALA A 167 10.17 -2.53 4.10
C ALA A 167 10.19 -1.93 2.68
N THR A 168 11.39 -1.79 2.14
CA THR A 168 11.65 -1.23 0.81
C THR A 168 12.61 -2.13 0.04
N SER A 169 12.56 -2.13 -1.28
CA SER A 169 13.50 -2.91 -2.11
C SER A 169 14.97 -2.46 -1.98
N VAL A 170 15.20 -1.27 -1.42
CA VAL A 170 16.51 -0.65 -1.14
C VAL A 170 16.60 -0.30 0.35
N LYS A 171 17.67 -0.72 1.02
CA LYS A 171 17.88 -0.49 2.46
C LYS A 171 17.94 1.00 2.80
N GLY A 172 17.34 1.40 3.91
CA GLY A 172 17.50 2.74 4.50
C GLY A 172 16.96 3.90 3.69
N ILE A 173 16.13 3.64 2.67
CA ILE A 173 15.54 4.71 1.83
C ILE A 173 14.31 5.36 2.48
N ALA A 174 13.62 4.64 3.38
CA ALA A 174 12.43 5.14 4.04
C ALA A 174 12.77 6.02 5.24
N THR A 175 12.22 7.23 5.27
CA THR A 175 12.17 8.06 6.47
C THR A 175 10.90 7.70 7.24
N THR A 176 11.02 7.39 8.53
CA THR A 176 9.87 6.99 9.35
C THR A 176 9.64 7.89 10.55
N THR A 177 8.39 8.10 10.92
CA THR A 177 7.99 8.81 12.14
C THR A 177 6.73 8.17 12.71
N ASN A 178 6.76 7.70 13.95
CA ASN A 178 5.60 7.05 14.58
C ASN A 178 5.05 5.88 13.74
N VAL A 179 5.94 4.95 13.38
CA VAL A 179 5.61 3.76 12.57
C VAL A 179 5.83 2.53 13.43
N PHE A 180 4.87 1.62 13.47
CA PHE A 180 4.93 0.41 14.29
C PHE A 180 4.66 -0.84 13.45
N THR A 181 5.32 -1.94 13.80
CA THR A 181 5.13 -3.22 13.14
C THR A 181 4.97 -4.34 14.16
N THR A 182 4.06 -5.28 13.93
CA THR A 182 3.85 -6.42 14.84
C THR A 182 4.88 -7.55 14.62
N THR A 183 5.00 -8.46 15.59
CA THR A 183 5.99 -9.56 15.55
C THR A 183 5.77 -10.54 14.40
N ASP A 184 4.55 -10.62 13.88
CA ASP A 184 4.15 -11.44 12.74
C ASP A 184 4.36 -10.72 11.38
N CYS A 185 5.11 -9.61 11.39
CA CYS A 185 5.67 -8.97 10.21
C CYS A 185 7.21 -8.83 10.29
N PRO A 186 7.99 -9.93 10.43
CA PRO A 186 9.44 -9.83 10.54
C PRO A 186 10.10 -9.38 9.23
N TYR A 187 11.19 -8.63 9.35
CA TYR A 187 11.95 -8.11 8.21
C TYR A 187 13.28 -8.85 8.01
N ASN A 188 13.77 -8.81 6.78
CA ASN A 188 15.14 -9.13 6.46
C ASN A 188 16.09 -8.14 7.13
N SER A 189 17.17 -8.63 7.71
CA SER A 189 18.16 -7.80 8.39
C SER A 189 18.63 -6.59 7.56
N GLY A 190 18.41 -5.40 8.11
CA GLY A 190 18.72 -4.09 7.54
C GLY A 190 17.67 -3.56 6.55
N TYR A 191 16.50 -4.18 6.48
CA TYR A 191 15.33 -3.72 5.72
C TYR A 191 14.13 -3.44 6.62
N GLU A 192 14.31 -3.36 7.94
CA GLU A 192 13.31 -2.94 8.91
C GLU A 192 12.92 -1.47 8.70
N TRP A 193 11.72 -1.10 9.13
CA TRP A 193 11.28 0.28 9.29
C TRP A 193 10.40 0.41 10.55
N GLY A 194 10.34 1.61 11.14
CA GLY A 194 9.58 1.81 12.37
C GLY A 194 10.05 0.97 13.56
N GLU A 195 9.23 0.97 14.62
CA GLU A 195 9.40 0.19 15.83
C GLU A 195 8.74 -1.18 15.69
N ILE A 196 9.49 -2.25 15.98
CA ILE A 196 8.94 -3.61 16.05
C ILE A 196 8.40 -3.82 17.46
N LEU A 197 7.09 -4.01 17.58
CA LEU A 197 6.40 -4.27 18.83
C LEU A 197 6.66 -5.70 19.32
N ASN A 198 6.44 -5.93 20.62
CA ASN A 198 6.50 -7.26 21.24
C ASN A 198 5.14 -7.98 21.25
N VAL A 199 4.24 -7.64 20.32
CA VAL A 199 2.90 -8.24 20.18
C VAL A 199 2.64 -8.63 18.72
N SER A 200 1.88 -9.69 18.52
CA SER A 200 1.34 -10.11 17.23
C SER A 200 0.16 -9.24 16.80
N SER A 201 -0.29 -9.37 15.55
CA SER A 201 -1.48 -8.66 15.06
C SER A 201 -2.74 -9.02 15.82
N THR A 202 -2.89 -10.28 16.24
CA THR A 202 -4.05 -10.74 17.02
C THR A 202 -4.03 -10.30 18.48
N GLU A 203 -2.86 -9.86 18.98
CA GLU A 203 -2.74 -9.23 20.30
C GLU A 203 -2.89 -7.70 20.21
N LEU A 204 -2.53 -7.09 19.07
CA LEU A 204 -2.67 -5.65 18.84
C LEU A 204 -4.09 -5.24 18.45
N PHE A 205 -4.70 -5.94 17.49
CA PHE A 205 -6.02 -5.62 16.93
C PHE A 205 -7.11 -6.50 17.53
N VAL A 206 -8.34 -5.98 17.62
CA VAL A 206 -9.50 -6.70 18.20
C VAL A 206 -9.86 -7.94 17.37
N ASN A 207 -10.04 -7.82 16.06
CA ASN A 207 -10.35 -8.96 15.18
C ASN A 207 -9.88 -8.70 13.74
N PRO A 208 -8.56 -8.69 13.49
CA PRO A 208 -8.00 -8.26 12.21
C PRO A 208 -8.34 -9.18 11.04
N ALA A 209 -8.63 -10.48 11.30
CA ALA A 209 -9.03 -11.44 10.27
C ALA A 209 -10.41 -11.10 9.67
N GLU A 210 -11.29 -10.49 10.45
CA GLU A 210 -12.62 -10.05 10.01
C GLU A 210 -12.66 -8.55 9.65
N GLY A 211 -11.49 -7.89 9.60
CA GLY A 211 -11.38 -6.48 9.23
C GLY A 211 -11.64 -5.49 10.36
N ASP A 212 -11.68 -5.94 11.61
CA ASP A 212 -11.75 -5.07 12.79
C ASP A 212 -10.34 -4.77 13.31
N PHE A 213 -9.85 -3.57 12.99
CA PHE A 213 -8.52 -3.11 13.37
C PHE A 213 -8.52 -2.14 14.55
N HIS A 214 -9.60 -2.08 15.34
CA HIS A 214 -9.55 -1.34 16.61
C HIS A 214 -8.39 -1.86 17.45
N ILE A 215 -7.65 -0.94 18.06
CA ILE A 215 -6.51 -1.29 18.90
C ILE A 215 -7.03 -1.81 20.24
N GLN A 216 -6.56 -2.99 20.66
CA GLN A 216 -6.90 -3.54 21.97
C GLN A 216 -6.42 -2.59 23.08
N SER A 217 -7.22 -2.43 24.14
CA SER A 217 -6.94 -1.47 25.23
C SER A 217 -5.56 -1.66 25.87
N ALA A 218 -5.04 -2.89 25.92
CA ALA A 218 -3.71 -3.19 26.46
C ALA A 218 -2.56 -2.63 25.60
N SER A 219 -2.82 -2.30 24.33
CA SER A 219 -1.82 -1.85 23.36
C SER A 219 -1.99 -0.40 22.90
N GLN A 220 -3.10 0.26 23.24
CA GLN A 220 -3.42 1.62 22.79
C GLN A 220 -2.29 2.64 23.05
N SER A 221 -1.69 2.63 24.24
CA SER A 221 -0.61 3.55 24.58
C SER A 221 0.67 3.31 23.77
N SER A 222 0.89 2.09 23.29
CA SER A 222 2.11 1.69 22.57
C SER A 222 2.13 2.17 21.13
N VAL A 223 0.96 2.51 20.57
CA VAL A 223 0.82 2.92 19.16
C VAL A 223 0.05 4.23 19.01
N ALA A 224 0.02 5.05 20.07
CA ALA A 224 -0.78 6.26 20.13
C ALA A 224 -0.51 7.19 18.93
N GLY A 225 -1.58 7.59 18.24
CA GLY A 225 -1.51 8.48 17.08
C GLY A 225 -0.98 7.84 15.80
N ALA A 226 -0.78 6.51 15.77
CA ALA A 226 -0.50 5.76 14.55
C ALA A 226 -1.73 4.95 14.10
N GLY A 227 -1.70 4.50 12.85
CA GLY A 227 -2.78 3.74 12.23
C GLY A 227 -3.78 4.63 11.51
N ASP A 228 -4.67 3.98 10.76
CA ASP A 228 -5.84 4.61 10.18
C ASP A 228 -6.75 5.15 11.31
N PRO A 229 -7.07 6.46 11.32
CA PRO A 229 -7.86 7.09 12.37
C PRO A 229 -9.24 6.46 12.58
N ARG A 230 -9.77 5.74 11.59
CA ARG A 230 -11.05 5.00 11.71
C ARG A 230 -11.06 4.00 12.87
N TRP A 231 -9.89 3.53 13.31
CA TRP A 231 -9.77 2.51 14.35
C TRP A 231 -9.27 3.04 15.70
N ASN A 232 -9.02 4.35 15.77
CA ASN A 232 -8.45 5.02 16.93
C ASN A 232 -9.57 5.65 17.77
N GLU A 233 -10.39 4.80 18.40
CA GLU A 233 -11.41 5.17 19.39
C GLU A 233 -10.98 4.82 20.83
#